data_AF-A0A4Y9YQ76-F1
#
_entry.id   AF-A0A4Y9YQ76-F1
#
_cell.length_a   1.000
_cell.length_b   1.000
_cell.length_c   1.000
_cell.angle_alpha   90.00
_cell.angle_beta   90.00
_cell.angle_gamma   90.00
#
_symmetry.space_group_name_H-M   'P 1'
#
loop_
_entity.id
_entity.type
_entity.pdbx_description
1 polymer ?
#
loop_
_entity_poly.entity_id
_entity_poly.type
_entity_poly.pdbx_seq_one_letter_code
_entity_poly.pdbx_strand_id
1 'polypeptide(L)'
;MDFNRTSLSALPSELIWDILQNCQSSDSAHRIPKRYCRLNTVLRIDRRLRGFCTRLMLRELVLPSSTALVRVLDQFQHQQNFTHLANEVRTIQIGRLTDTFYVSQANMWKDLAFCLPFRRLRSFSCWDVRADVHALALFWLCPDMTTFELVWDQKQGLPDFRRWPLLTTLRLHFTKTLSSEWYPSVFPPYEMLTTLMVFEEKHSHWLCGHMQKVTFPRLRVLNLELASSHPRTLYQFIHRHPTLMEVNISLAFLLDDNVPIFAGLLKLIDGTGNWGNPNDSGTSNGAVDIVDPHRDHVPHDGAFITFRTFAFTRVPLSPRATEWRDSSGSAEPRYAATGLAIEVEDQDDYEQGGHKIARFHDFMDDMAPLFPQLEVLRLGYRTDYWHWSFCDLMQSCAASLRKWPRLRKLSFCCGDMDRLRWRAGDPMHFLGQVEPPVYVPYMVSVDGMDDLFARHHKIEEGAPFSLEQLRLLHELADAEVAQFIEDIQDVLNETVNPDEVMHDPHLPMRVWQTFCERQYVAPAMRALAEACPTLEEIEWYLVGPYFVEHAVRWLWKVYRERDGKGVRRVTGELTYRGSPRGDAQSFDCLLGQELDHHERQRCTVAY
;
A
#
# COMPACT_ATOMS: atom_id res chain seq x y z
N MET A 1 34.03 11.53 -44.75
CA MET A 1 32.56 11.63 -44.66
C MET A 1 32.26 12.75 -43.68
N ASP A 2 31.96 13.94 -44.19
CA ASP A 2 31.54 15.06 -43.35
C ASP A 2 30.12 14.80 -42.86
N PHE A 3 29.99 14.35 -41.61
CA PHE A 3 28.71 14.46 -40.92
C PHE A 3 28.46 15.94 -40.68
N ASN A 4 27.82 16.61 -41.65
CA ASN A 4 27.20 17.91 -41.46
C ASN A 4 26.26 17.77 -40.24
N ARG A 5 26.72 18.24 -39.08
CA ARG A 5 25.93 18.25 -37.84
C ARG A 5 24.78 19.23 -38.05
N THR A 6 23.68 18.77 -38.64
CA THR A 6 22.43 19.51 -38.63
C THR A 6 22.02 19.71 -37.17
N SER A 7 22.08 20.96 -36.72
CA SER A 7 21.66 21.36 -35.39
C SER A 7 20.22 20.89 -35.12
N LEU A 8 19.91 20.50 -33.88
CA LEU A 8 18.54 20.24 -33.42
C LEU A 8 17.59 21.41 -33.75
N SER A 9 18.12 22.63 -33.87
CA SER A 9 17.37 23.83 -34.27
C SER A 9 16.89 23.82 -35.73
N ALA A 10 17.40 22.92 -36.58
CA ALA A 10 16.99 22.76 -37.97
C ALA A 10 15.83 21.75 -38.17
N LEU A 11 15.46 21.01 -37.12
CA LEU A 11 14.36 20.04 -37.20
C LEU A 11 12.98 20.73 -37.29
N PRO A 12 11.98 20.10 -37.93
CA PRO A 12 10.58 20.52 -37.85
C PRO A 12 10.08 20.58 -36.39
N SER A 13 9.18 21.51 -36.11
CA SER A 13 8.67 21.76 -34.74
C SER A 13 7.96 20.54 -34.16
N GLU A 14 7.25 19.81 -35.02
CA GLU A 14 6.51 18.59 -34.71
C GLU A 14 7.47 17.49 -34.23
N LEU A 15 8.57 17.30 -34.96
CA LEU A 15 9.57 16.29 -34.61
C LEU A 15 10.31 16.64 -33.31
N ILE A 16 10.64 17.93 -33.11
CA ILE A 16 11.22 18.40 -31.84
C ILE A 16 10.26 18.10 -30.69
N TRP A 17 8.98 18.42 -30.87
CA TRP A 17 7.96 18.17 -29.86
C TRP A 17 7.86 16.68 -29.51
N ASP A 18 7.78 15.80 -30.52
CA ASP A 18 7.67 14.36 -30.31
C ASP A 18 8.90 13.78 -29.62
N ILE A 19 10.11 14.22 -30.00
CA ILE A 19 11.36 13.81 -29.32
C ILE A 19 11.33 14.21 -27.85
N LEU A 20 10.98 15.47 -27.55
CA LEU A 20 10.95 15.97 -26.18
C LEU A 20 9.85 15.32 -25.35
N GLN A 21 8.69 15.05 -25.94
CA GLN A 21 7.61 14.33 -25.29
C GLN A 21 8.02 12.89 -24.96
N ASN A 22 8.70 12.19 -25.87
CA ASN A 22 9.26 10.86 -25.61
C ASN A 22 10.32 10.88 -24.50
N CYS A 23 11.19 11.89 -24.47
CA CYS A 23 12.13 12.09 -23.37
C CYS A 23 11.41 12.30 -22.03
N GLN A 24 10.35 13.11 -22.00
CA GLN A 24 9.54 13.32 -20.80
C GLN A 24 8.88 12.02 -20.34
N SER A 25 8.22 11.30 -21.23
CA SER A 25 7.56 10.02 -20.92
C SER A 25 8.55 8.99 -20.39
N SER A 26 9.75 8.92 -20.98
CA SER A 26 10.80 8.02 -20.54
C SER A 26 11.37 8.44 -19.18
N ASP A 27 11.60 9.74 -18.93
CA ASP A 27 12.08 10.23 -17.63
C ASP A 27 11.03 9.98 -16.53
N SER A 28 9.75 10.22 -16.81
CA SER A 28 8.63 9.92 -15.90
C SER A 28 8.53 8.42 -15.62
N ALA A 29 8.73 7.55 -16.62
CA ALA A 29 8.71 6.11 -16.44
C ALA A 29 9.85 5.60 -15.53
N HIS A 30 11.02 6.25 -15.59
CA HIS A 30 12.18 5.94 -14.73
C HIS A 30 12.21 6.74 -13.43
N ARG A 31 11.14 7.48 -13.11
CA ARG A 31 11.02 8.28 -11.88
C ARG A 31 12.16 9.30 -11.69
N ILE A 32 12.70 9.84 -12.78
CA ILE A 32 13.79 10.82 -12.73
C ILE A 32 13.24 12.17 -12.22
N PRO A 33 13.82 12.77 -11.18
CA PRO A 33 13.38 14.06 -10.66
C PRO A 33 13.40 15.15 -11.74
N LYS A 34 12.41 16.05 -11.72
CA LYS A 34 12.33 17.18 -12.68
C LYS A 34 13.62 18.01 -12.73
N ARG A 35 14.33 18.14 -11.60
CA ARG A 35 15.62 18.87 -11.55
C ARG A 35 16.72 18.19 -12.39
N TYR A 36 16.65 16.87 -12.56
CA TYR A 36 17.61 16.07 -13.31
C TYR A 36 17.07 15.54 -14.64
N CYS A 37 15.81 15.82 -14.99
CA CYS A 37 15.22 15.32 -16.22
C CYS A 37 15.90 15.94 -17.44
N ARG A 38 15.91 15.19 -18.55
CA ARG A 38 16.54 15.60 -19.81
C ARG A 38 15.97 16.91 -20.33
N LEU A 39 14.68 17.16 -20.10
CA LEU A 39 14.05 18.45 -20.45
C LEU A 39 14.73 19.64 -19.77
N ASN A 40 15.15 19.51 -18.51
CA ASN A 40 15.81 20.59 -17.78
C ASN A 40 17.19 20.91 -18.36
N THR A 41 17.91 19.88 -18.80
CA THR A 41 19.17 20.07 -19.52
C THR A 41 18.93 20.76 -20.87
N VAL A 42 17.92 20.31 -21.63
CA VAL A 42 17.60 20.87 -22.95
C VAL A 42 17.12 22.32 -22.88
N LEU A 43 16.38 22.71 -21.83
CA LEU A 43 15.96 24.11 -21.58
C LEU A 43 17.12 25.12 -21.62
N ARG A 44 18.33 24.67 -21.29
CA ARG A 44 19.53 25.50 -21.18
C ARG A 44 20.32 25.65 -22.49
N ILE A 45 20.02 24.83 -23.51
CA ILE A 45 20.83 24.74 -24.73
C ILE A 45 20.48 25.83 -25.75
N ASP A 46 19.19 25.98 -26.08
CA ASP A 46 18.73 26.81 -27.20
C ASP A 46 17.39 27.51 -26.90
N ARG A 47 17.16 28.71 -27.47
CA ARG A 47 15.95 29.51 -27.23
C ARG A 47 14.68 28.85 -27.79
N ARG A 48 14.75 28.20 -28.96
CA ARG A 48 13.61 27.51 -29.58
C ARG A 48 13.25 26.27 -28.77
N LEU A 49 14.25 25.46 -28.41
CA LEU A 49 14.05 24.29 -27.55
C LEU A 49 13.50 24.67 -26.18
N ARG A 50 13.95 25.80 -25.63
CA ARG A 50 13.44 26.33 -24.36
C ARG A 50 11.93 26.50 -24.38
N GLY A 51 11.38 27.08 -25.46
CA GLY A 51 9.92 27.26 -25.60
C GLY A 51 9.14 25.95 -25.51
N PHE A 52 9.58 24.91 -26.22
CA PHE A 52 8.93 23.59 -26.19
C PHE A 52 9.06 22.90 -24.84
N CYS A 53 10.27 22.85 -24.29
CA CYS A 53 10.51 22.25 -22.99
C CYS A 53 9.73 22.96 -21.87
N THR A 54 9.63 24.30 -21.90
CA THR A 54 8.85 25.05 -20.91
C THR A 54 7.39 24.63 -20.95
N ARG A 55 6.78 24.51 -22.14
CA ARG A 55 5.38 24.04 -22.26
C ARG A 55 5.22 22.62 -21.70
N LEU A 56 6.15 21.71 -22.01
CA LEU A 56 6.11 20.33 -21.50
C LEU A 56 6.29 20.25 -19.98
N MET A 57 7.19 21.06 -19.40
CA MET A 57 7.37 21.11 -17.94
C MET A 57 6.16 21.72 -17.23
N LEU A 58 5.49 22.71 -17.84
CA LEU A 58 4.31 23.36 -17.28
C LEU A 58 3.05 22.48 -17.33
N ARG A 59 3.05 21.37 -18.08
CA ARG A 59 1.92 20.43 -18.11
C ARG A 59 1.56 19.91 -16.72
N GLU A 60 2.53 19.81 -15.82
CA GLU A 60 2.36 19.30 -14.48
C GLU A 60 3.04 20.23 -13.47
N LEU A 61 2.22 20.88 -12.65
CA LEU A 61 2.68 21.72 -11.55
C LEU A 61 2.63 20.91 -10.26
N VAL A 62 3.79 20.67 -9.66
CA VAL A 62 3.92 20.04 -8.34
C VAL A 62 4.37 21.12 -7.37
N LEU A 63 3.52 21.43 -6.40
CA LEU A 63 3.69 22.55 -5.49
C LEU A 63 3.78 22.02 -4.06
N PRO A 64 4.74 22.50 -3.25
CA PRO A 64 4.92 22.00 -1.89
C PRO A 64 3.77 22.42 -0.97
N SER A 65 3.11 23.53 -1.26
CA SER A 65 2.05 24.10 -0.44
C SER A 65 1.03 24.86 -1.28
N SER A 66 -0.13 25.06 -0.70
CA SER A 66 -1.21 25.88 -1.22
C SER A 66 -0.84 27.37 -1.31
N THR A 67 0.01 27.87 -0.42
CA THR A 67 0.59 29.23 -0.56
C THR A 67 1.45 29.37 -1.82
N ALA A 68 2.13 28.30 -2.26
CA ALA A 68 2.84 28.30 -3.53
C ALA A 68 1.86 28.34 -4.72
N LEU A 69 0.69 27.72 -4.62
CA LEU A 69 -0.37 27.83 -5.64
C LEU A 69 -0.81 29.30 -5.80
N VAL A 70 -1.08 30.01 -4.71
CA VAL A 70 -1.47 31.43 -4.77
C VAL A 70 -0.44 32.26 -5.55
N ARG A 71 0.86 32.07 -5.26
CA ARG A 71 1.95 32.76 -5.98
C ARG A 71 2.00 32.41 -7.46
N VAL A 72 1.79 31.14 -7.79
CA VAL A 72 1.76 30.70 -9.19
C VAL A 72 0.55 31.30 -9.92
N LEU A 73 -0.62 31.33 -9.29
CA LEU A 73 -1.81 31.95 -9.86
C LEU A 73 -1.61 33.44 -10.13
N ASP A 74 -1.03 34.17 -9.17
CA ASP A 74 -0.65 35.58 -9.33
C ASP A 74 0.27 35.78 -10.54
N GLN A 75 1.28 34.92 -10.72
CA GLN A 75 2.16 34.95 -11.89
C GLN A 75 1.40 34.73 -13.20
N PHE A 76 0.53 33.72 -13.29
CA PHE A 76 -0.23 33.44 -14.52
C PHE A 76 -1.26 34.52 -14.86
N GLN A 77 -1.81 35.19 -13.85
CA GLN A 77 -2.84 36.23 -14.01
C GLN A 77 -2.24 37.61 -14.32
N HIS A 78 -1.17 38.00 -13.65
CA HIS A 78 -0.62 39.36 -13.73
C HIS A 78 0.59 39.50 -14.66
N GLN A 79 1.30 38.41 -14.99
CA GLN A 79 2.45 38.47 -15.89
C GLN A 79 2.04 38.09 -17.32
N GLN A 80 2.10 39.07 -18.23
CA GLN A 80 1.75 38.91 -19.66
C GLN A 80 2.47 37.71 -20.33
N ASN A 81 3.68 37.38 -19.87
CA ASN A 81 4.48 36.28 -20.40
C ASN A 81 3.94 34.89 -20.04
N PHE A 82 3.08 34.75 -19.02
CA PHE A 82 2.59 33.45 -18.55
C PHE A 82 1.13 33.19 -18.92
N THR A 83 0.32 34.22 -19.18
CA THR A 83 -1.11 34.06 -19.48
C THR A 83 -1.36 33.10 -20.64
N HIS A 84 -0.57 33.16 -21.71
CA HIS A 84 -0.70 32.24 -22.85
C HIS A 84 -0.29 30.79 -22.53
N LEU A 85 0.56 30.59 -21.52
CA LEU A 85 1.03 29.28 -21.06
C LEU A 85 0.06 28.60 -20.08
N ALA A 86 -0.92 29.32 -19.53
CA ALA A 86 -1.91 28.75 -18.61
C ALA A 86 -2.68 27.57 -19.25
N ASN A 87 -2.90 27.64 -20.55
CA ASN A 87 -3.54 26.58 -21.32
C ASN A 87 -2.67 25.32 -21.51
N GLU A 88 -1.41 25.33 -21.10
CA GLU A 88 -0.54 24.15 -21.14
C GLU A 88 -0.63 23.29 -19.88
N VAL A 89 -1.07 23.86 -18.76
CA VAL A 89 -1.23 23.16 -17.49
C VAL A 89 -2.34 22.11 -17.59
N ARG A 90 -2.02 20.86 -17.24
CA ARG A 90 -2.93 19.70 -17.26
C ARG A 90 -3.14 19.10 -15.88
N THR A 91 -2.11 19.14 -15.04
CA THR A 91 -2.10 18.56 -13.71
C THR A 91 -1.57 19.56 -12.71
N ILE A 92 -2.26 19.68 -11.58
CA ILE A 92 -1.79 20.42 -10.41
C ILE A 92 -1.82 19.47 -9.21
N GLN A 93 -0.70 19.40 -8.49
CA GLN A 93 -0.56 18.66 -7.24
C GLN A 93 -0.02 19.60 -6.17
N ILE A 94 -0.64 19.59 -5.00
CA ILE A 94 -0.33 20.45 -3.86
C ILE A 94 -0.13 19.59 -2.61
N GLY A 95 1.03 19.72 -1.96
CA GLY A 95 1.37 18.94 -0.77
C GLY A 95 1.59 17.46 -1.06
N ARG A 96 1.68 16.65 0.01
CA ARG A 96 1.92 15.20 -0.05
C ARG A 96 0.96 14.44 0.86
N LEU A 97 0.68 13.18 0.51
CA LEU A 97 -0.16 12.29 1.34
C LEU A 97 0.47 12.03 2.72
N THR A 98 1.79 11.94 2.79
CA THR A 98 2.53 11.65 4.04
C THR A 98 2.52 12.79 5.04
N ASP A 99 2.09 14.00 4.64
CA ASP A 99 2.05 15.18 5.49
C ASP A 99 0.75 15.19 6.31
N THR A 100 0.47 14.12 7.06
CA THR A 100 -0.81 13.90 7.76
C THR A 100 -1.05 14.86 8.93
N PHE A 101 -0.02 15.58 9.41
CA PHE A 101 -0.11 16.26 10.71
C PHE A 101 -0.54 17.73 10.71
N TYR A 102 -0.68 18.42 9.56
CA TYR A 102 -0.99 19.86 9.56
C TYR A 102 -1.85 20.36 8.40
N VAL A 103 -3.00 19.72 8.12
CA VAL A 103 -3.91 20.27 7.11
C VAL A 103 -4.49 21.60 7.60
N SER A 104 -4.04 22.69 6.97
CA SER A 104 -4.44 24.06 7.35
C SER A 104 -5.94 24.33 7.08
N GLN A 105 -6.48 25.37 7.72
CA GLN A 105 -7.91 25.69 7.59
C GLN A 105 -8.30 26.11 6.16
N ALA A 106 -9.52 25.75 5.74
CA ALA A 106 -10.06 25.97 4.39
C ALA A 106 -10.20 27.45 3.94
N ASN A 107 -9.83 28.43 4.76
CA ASN A 107 -10.05 29.85 4.47
C ASN A 107 -9.34 30.32 3.19
N MET A 108 -8.23 29.68 2.81
CA MET A 108 -7.49 30.04 1.59
C MET A 108 -8.35 29.98 0.32
N TRP A 109 -9.28 29.03 0.21
CA TRP A 109 -10.12 28.90 -0.98
C TRP A 109 -11.05 30.09 -1.18
N LYS A 110 -11.42 30.78 -0.08
CA LYS A 110 -12.25 31.99 -0.13
C LYS A 110 -11.45 33.19 -0.61
N ASP A 111 -10.17 33.25 -0.29
CA ASP A 111 -9.26 34.32 -0.72
C ASP A 111 -8.94 34.21 -2.22
N LEU A 112 -9.06 33.02 -2.80
CA LEU A 112 -9.02 32.77 -4.24
C LEU A 112 -10.36 33.17 -4.89
N ALA A 113 -10.69 34.46 -4.88
CA ALA A 113 -11.94 35.00 -5.44
C ALA A 113 -12.08 34.85 -6.98
N PHE A 114 -11.12 34.21 -7.65
CA PHE A 114 -11.03 34.12 -9.12
C PHE A 114 -11.00 32.66 -9.60
N CYS A 115 -11.64 32.39 -10.74
CA CYS A 115 -11.52 31.11 -11.43
C CYS A 115 -10.06 30.82 -11.83
N LEU A 116 -9.67 29.55 -11.83
CA LEU A 116 -8.34 29.15 -12.28
C LEU A 116 -8.13 29.52 -13.76
N PRO A 117 -6.95 30.06 -14.15
CA PRO A 117 -6.67 30.38 -15.54
C PRO A 117 -6.41 29.13 -16.42
N PHE A 118 -6.44 27.94 -15.83
CA PHE A 118 -6.04 26.68 -16.44
C PHE A 118 -7.22 25.95 -17.10
N ARG A 119 -7.78 26.49 -18.18
CA ARG A 119 -9.00 25.93 -18.83
C ARG A 119 -8.91 24.48 -19.30
N ARG A 120 -7.69 23.99 -19.52
CA ARG A 120 -7.41 22.62 -19.99
C ARG A 120 -6.90 21.71 -18.87
N LEU A 121 -7.09 22.11 -17.61
CA LEU A 121 -6.77 21.27 -16.45
C LEU A 121 -7.61 19.99 -16.50
N ARG A 122 -6.97 18.86 -16.17
CA ARG A 122 -7.59 17.52 -16.17
C ARG A 122 -7.47 16.84 -14.81
N SER A 123 -6.41 17.14 -14.06
CA SER A 123 -6.14 16.49 -12.78
C SER A 123 -5.79 17.52 -11.72
N PHE A 124 -6.40 17.38 -10.55
CA PHE A 124 -6.12 18.21 -9.38
C PHE A 124 -5.99 17.34 -8.13
N SER A 125 -4.89 17.52 -7.41
CA SER A 125 -4.58 16.82 -6.16
C SER A 125 -4.17 17.85 -5.09
N CYS A 126 -4.79 17.81 -3.92
CA CYS A 126 -4.46 18.72 -2.81
C CYS A 126 -4.54 18.01 -1.45
N TRP A 127 -3.38 17.89 -0.80
CA TRP A 127 -3.20 17.30 0.53
C TRP A 127 -2.92 18.32 1.63
N ASP A 128 -2.46 19.53 1.26
CA ASP A 128 -2.03 20.59 2.20
C ASP A 128 -3.21 21.34 2.87
N VAL A 129 -4.36 21.45 2.18
CA VAL A 129 -5.52 22.22 2.64
C VAL A 129 -6.80 21.43 2.44
N ARG A 130 -7.69 21.50 3.43
CA ARG A 130 -9.06 20.96 3.33
C ARG A 130 -9.83 21.69 2.24
N ALA A 131 -10.18 20.97 1.18
CA ALA A 131 -11.08 21.41 0.12
C ALA A 131 -12.53 21.46 0.62
N ASP A 132 -13.29 22.37 0.05
CA ASP A 132 -14.69 22.58 0.35
C ASP A 132 -15.45 22.98 -0.93
N VAL A 133 -16.73 23.34 -0.85
CA VAL A 133 -17.52 23.75 -2.03
C VAL A 133 -16.93 24.97 -2.74
N HIS A 134 -16.22 25.87 -2.04
CA HIS A 134 -15.54 27.01 -2.65
C HIS A 134 -14.33 26.54 -3.44
N ALA A 135 -13.56 25.58 -2.90
CA ALA A 135 -12.45 24.96 -3.63
C ALA A 135 -12.93 24.34 -4.95
N LEU A 136 -14.03 23.59 -4.94
CA LEU A 136 -14.62 23.01 -6.15
C LEU A 136 -15.10 24.05 -7.15
N ALA A 137 -15.58 25.20 -6.68
CA ALA A 137 -16.02 26.30 -7.54
C ALA A 137 -14.90 26.87 -8.42
N LEU A 138 -13.64 26.80 -7.97
CA LEU A 138 -12.47 27.24 -8.74
C LEU A 138 -12.28 26.46 -10.05
N PHE A 139 -12.78 25.22 -10.10
CA PHE A 139 -12.63 24.30 -11.24
C PHE A 139 -13.84 24.32 -12.19
N TRP A 140 -14.83 25.19 -11.98
CA TRP A 140 -16.02 25.24 -12.83
C TRP A 140 -15.72 25.57 -14.30
N LEU A 141 -14.62 26.26 -14.59
CA LEU A 141 -14.16 26.55 -15.96
C LEU A 141 -13.26 25.46 -16.56
N CYS A 142 -13.12 24.32 -15.86
CA CYS A 142 -12.33 23.16 -16.29
C CYS A 142 -13.30 21.98 -16.51
N PRO A 143 -14.06 21.94 -17.62
CA PRO A 143 -15.04 20.87 -17.85
C PRO A 143 -14.39 19.51 -18.13
N ASP A 144 -13.12 19.51 -18.58
CA ASP A 144 -12.35 18.32 -18.95
C ASP A 144 -11.67 17.63 -17.76
N MET A 145 -12.07 17.94 -16.52
CA MET A 145 -11.52 17.29 -15.33
C MET A 145 -11.85 15.80 -15.33
N THR A 146 -10.81 14.98 -15.19
CA THR A 146 -10.89 13.52 -15.11
C THR A 146 -10.49 12.99 -13.74
N THR A 147 -9.76 13.78 -12.94
CA THR A 147 -9.20 13.33 -11.66
C THR A 147 -9.32 14.40 -10.58
N PHE A 148 -9.86 14.00 -9.43
CA PHE A 148 -9.80 14.74 -8.17
C PHE A 148 -9.20 13.88 -7.06
N GLU A 149 -8.24 14.44 -6.33
CA GLU A 149 -7.70 13.88 -5.10
C GLU A 149 -7.70 14.98 -4.02
N LEU A 150 -8.56 14.85 -3.03
CA LEU A 150 -8.87 15.96 -2.13
C LEU A 150 -8.90 15.48 -0.69
N VAL A 151 -8.25 16.25 0.19
CA VAL A 151 -8.65 16.25 1.60
C VAL A 151 -9.93 17.08 1.71
N TRP A 152 -11.05 16.48 2.09
CA TRP A 152 -12.37 17.11 2.03
C TRP A 152 -12.88 17.54 3.40
N ASP A 153 -13.44 18.75 3.49
CA ASP A 153 -14.17 19.21 4.67
C ASP A 153 -15.54 18.53 4.76
N GLN A 154 -15.53 17.41 5.49
CA GLN A 154 -16.70 16.62 5.86
C GLN A 154 -17.92 17.41 6.32
N LYS A 155 -17.77 18.59 6.93
CA LYS A 155 -18.91 19.40 7.40
C LYS A 155 -19.89 19.76 6.27
N GLN A 156 -19.46 19.65 5.02
CA GLN A 156 -20.24 19.98 3.84
C GLN A 156 -20.90 18.75 3.17
N GLY A 157 -20.81 17.57 3.78
CA GLY A 157 -21.31 16.31 3.21
C GLY A 157 -20.45 15.85 2.03
N LEU A 158 -20.97 14.90 1.24
CA LEU A 158 -20.28 14.43 0.04
C LEU A 158 -20.33 15.49 -1.07
N PRO A 159 -19.20 15.80 -1.74
CA PRO A 159 -19.19 16.78 -2.82
C PRO A 159 -20.02 16.35 -4.05
N ASP A 160 -20.67 17.34 -4.67
CA ASP A 160 -21.38 17.17 -5.93
C ASP A 160 -20.44 17.39 -7.13
N PHE A 161 -20.11 16.31 -7.83
CA PHE A 161 -19.25 16.35 -9.01
C PHE A 161 -20.00 16.33 -10.35
N ARG A 162 -21.33 16.56 -10.39
CA ARG A 162 -22.12 16.54 -11.64
C ARG A 162 -21.58 17.43 -12.76
N ARG A 163 -20.84 18.47 -12.40
CA ARG A 163 -20.25 19.41 -13.38
C ARG A 163 -19.11 18.81 -14.20
N TRP A 164 -18.55 17.68 -13.78
CA TRP A 164 -17.43 17.02 -14.46
C TRP A 164 -17.87 15.64 -14.93
N PRO A 165 -18.63 15.55 -16.04
CA PRO A 165 -19.13 14.28 -16.55
C PRO A 165 -18.02 13.33 -17.00
N LEU A 166 -16.81 13.84 -17.25
CA LEU A 166 -15.62 13.06 -17.62
C LEU A 166 -14.79 12.58 -16.43
N LEU A 167 -15.26 12.79 -15.19
CA LEU A 167 -14.56 12.37 -13.98
C LEU A 167 -14.43 10.84 -13.95
N THR A 168 -13.21 10.33 -14.07
CA THR A 168 -12.89 8.90 -14.03
C THR A 168 -12.30 8.48 -12.70
N THR A 169 -11.63 9.38 -11.99
CA THR A 169 -10.92 9.07 -10.74
C THR A 169 -11.27 10.07 -9.65
N LEU A 170 -11.75 9.56 -8.52
CA LEU A 170 -12.08 10.35 -7.35
C LEU A 170 -11.42 9.72 -6.12
N ARG A 171 -10.54 10.46 -5.46
CA ARG A 171 -9.94 10.10 -4.17
C ARG A 171 -10.31 11.15 -3.13
N LEU A 172 -10.95 10.74 -2.04
CA LEU A 172 -11.41 11.62 -0.98
C LEU A 172 -10.83 11.18 0.36
N HIS A 173 -10.10 12.07 1.00
CA HIS A 173 -9.61 11.89 2.36
C HIS A 173 -10.42 12.77 3.31
N PHE A 174 -11.13 12.13 4.23
CA PHE A 174 -11.95 12.80 5.22
C PHE A 174 -11.29 12.74 6.61
N THR A 175 -11.02 13.90 7.24
CA THR A 175 -10.16 14.03 8.45
C THR A 175 -10.90 14.26 9.78
N LYS A 176 -12.24 14.25 9.80
CA LYS A 176 -13.03 14.53 11.02
C LYS A 176 -14.11 13.47 11.23
N THR A 177 -14.96 13.64 12.25
CA THR A 177 -16.20 12.86 12.39
C THR A 177 -17.34 13.58 11.68
N LEU A 178 -18.12 12.84 10.88
CA LEU A 178 -19.32 13.37 10.25
C LEU A 178 -20.51 13.38 11.21
N SER A 179 -21.31 14.46 11.20
CA SER A 179 -22.68 14.37 11.70
C SER A 179 -23.59 13.77 10.62
N SER A 180 -24.57 12.96 11.03
CA SER A 180 -25.48 12.24 10.14
C SER A 180 -26.45 13.13 9.34
N GLU A 181 -26.46 14.44 9.59
CA GLU A 181 -27.59 15.33 9.24
C GLU A 181 -27.48 16.06 7.88
N TRP A 182 -26.36 15.96 7.16
CA TRP A 182 -26.03 16.89 6.04
C TRP A 182 -25.91 16.24 4.66
N TYR A 183 -26.68 15.18 4.37
CA TYR A 183 -26.58 14.48 3.08
C TYR A 183 -27.59 14.96 2.05
N PRO A 184 -27.17 15.07 0.77
CA PRO A 184 -28.10 15.38 -0.31
C PRO A 184 -29.13 14.25 -0.43
N SER A 185 -30.40 14.63 -0.60
CA SER A 185 -31.50 13.70 -0.85
C SER A 185 -31.41 13.04 -2.23
N VAL A 186 -30.62 13.60 -3.15
CA VAL A 186 -30.42 13.13 -4.52
C VAL A 186 -28.94 12.90 -4.77
N PHE A 187 -28.59 11.69 -5.18
CA PHE A 187 -27.23 11.33 -5.57
C PHE A 187 -27.06 11.45 -7.07
N PRO A 188 -25.94 12.03 -7.54
CA PRO A 188 -25.71 12.14 -8.96
C PRO A 188 -25.27 10.81 -9.58
N PRO A 189 -25.60 10.56 -10.86
CA PRO A 189 -25.07 9.42 -11.58
C PRO A 189 -23.59 9.67 -11.93
N TYR A 190 -22.70 8.84 -11.39
CA TYR A 190 -21.27 8.89 -11.69
C TYR A 190 -20.94 7.94 -12.85
N GLU A 191 -21.43 8.25 -14.05
CA GLU A 191 -21.41 7.32 -15.19
C GLU A 191 -20.01 6.95 -15.68
N MET A 192 -19.06 7.90 -15.61
CA MET A 192 -17.69 7.72 -16.11
C MET A 192 -16.70 7.30 -15.03
N LEU A 193 -17.11 7.27 -13.75
CA LEU A 193 -16.20 7.00 -12.65
C LEU A 193 -15.73 5.54 -12.69
N THR A 194 -14.42 5.35 -12.82
CA THR A 194 -13.76 4.04 -12.85
C THR A 194 -13.00 3.75 -11.57
N THR A 195 -12.58 4.77 -10.83
CA THR A 195 -11.80 4.63 -9.59
C THR A 195 -12.43 5.50 -8.51
N LEU A 196 -12.78 4.88 -7.39
CA LEU A 196 -13.25 5.55 -6.18
C LEU A 196 -12.37 5.13 -5.01
N MET A 197 -11.72 6.11 -4.39
CA MET A 197 -10.98 5.94 -3.14
C MET A 197 -11.58 6.83 -2.06
N VAL A 198 -11.81 6.27 -0.88
CA VAL A 198 -12.29 6.99 0.30
C VAL A 198 -11.44 6.58 1.50
N PHE A 199 -10.83 7.56 2.16
CA PHE A 199 -10.19 7.39 3.47
C PHE A 199 -10.99 8.12 4.53
N GLU A 200 -11.36 7.42 5.60
CA GLU A 200 -12.10 7.99 6.73
C GLU A 200 -11.25 7.95 8.01
N GLU A 201 -10.61 9.06 8.37
CA GLU A 201 -9.81 9.12 9.60
C GLU A 201 -10.69 8.93 10.86
N LYS A 202 -11.95 9.38 10.81
CA LYS A 202 -12.90 9.18 11.91
C LYS A 202 -14.27 8.70 11.43
N HIS A 203 -14.85 7.85 12.28
CA HIS A 203 -16.01 7.05 11.94
C HIS A 203 -17.21 7.88 11.51
N SER A 204 -17.82 7.44 10.41
CA SER A 204 -18.92 8.17 9.81
C SER A 204 -19.92 7.21 9.15
N HIS A 205 -21.17 7.23 9.60
CA HIS A 205 -22.21 6.31 9.12
C HIS A 205 -22.71 6.57 7.68
N TRP A 206 -22.29 7.67 7.06
CA TRP A 206 -22.77 8.07 5.75
C TRP A 206 -22.42 7.10 4.63
N LEU A 207 -21.24 6.49 4.72
CA LEU A 207 -20.74 5.60 3.69
C LEU A 207 -21.74 4.46 3.48
N CYS A 208 -22.31 3.93 4.57
CA CYS A 208 -23.38 2.93 4.52
C CYS A 208 -24.61 3.42 3.72
N GLY A 209 -25.13 4.60 4.05
CA GLY A 209 -26.32 5.14 3.39
C GLY A 209 -26.08 5.48 1.91
N HIS A 210 -24.86 5.93 1.58
CA HIS A 210 -24.45 6.26 0.22
C HIS A 210 -24.24 4.99 -0.63
N MET A 211 -23.56 4.00 -0.06
CA MET A 211 -23.32 2.70 -0.65
C MET A 211 -24.58 1.86 -0.88
N GLN A 212 -25.72 2.23 -0.32
CA GLN A 212 -26.98 1.56 -0.65
C GLN A 212 -27.67 2.20 -1.86
N LYS A 213 -27.43 3.49 -2.12
CA LYS A 213 -28.26 4.29 -3.04
C LYS A 213 -27.57 4.64 -4.36
N VAL A 214 -26.26 4.81 -4.37
CA VAL A 214 -25.54 5.29 -5.56
C VAL A 214 -25.23 4.15 -6.51
N THR A 215 -25.14 4.41 -7.80
CA THR A 215 -24.69 3.42 -8.79
C THR A 215 -23.49 3.96 -9.54
N PHE A 216 -22.47 3.13 -9.70
CA PHE A 216 -21.27 3.45 -10.47
C PHE A 216 -21.10 2.45 -11.62
N PRO A 217 -21.75 2.68 -12.78
CA PRO A 217 -21.84 1.67 -13.85
C PRO A 217 -20.51 1.23 -14.46
N ARG A 218 -19.44 2.01 -14.26
CA ARG A 218 -18.10 1.75 -14.81
C ARG A 218 -17.02 1.59 -13.75
N LEU A 219 -17.40 1.47 -12.48
CA LEU A 219 -16.44 1.38 -11.38
C LEU A 219 -15.63 0.09 -11.50
N ARG A 220 -14.32 0.23 -11.59
CA ARG A 220 -13.35 -0.88 -11.71
C ARG A 220 -12.47 -1.01 -10.48
N VAL A 221 -12.15 0.11 -9.84
CA VAL A 221 -11.28 0.18 -8.67
C VAL A 221 -12.06 0.81 -7.53
N LEU A 222 -12.14 0.09 -6.40
CA LEU A 222 -12.68 0.58 -5.15
C LEU A 222 -11.59 0.48 -4.08
N ASN A 223 -11.30 1.58 -3.40
CA ASN A 223 -10.46 1.60 -2.21
C ASN A 223 -11.20 2.30 -1.07
N LEU A 224 -11.39 1.61 0.05
CA LEU A 224 -11.98 2.18 1.25
C LEU A 224 -11.05 1.91 2.42
N GLU A 225 -10.51 2.96 3.00
CA GLU A 225 -9.56 2.87 4.11
C GLU A 225 -10.22 3.38 5.40
N LEU A 226 -10.08 2.60 6.48
CA LEU A 226 -10.71 2.83 7.79
C LEU A 226 -12.23 3.02 7.69
N ALA A 227 -12.86 2.30 6.75
CA ALA A 227 -14.28 2.41 6.46
C ALA A 227 -15.12 1.99 7.67
N SER A 228 -16.06 2.84 8.07
CA SER A 228 -16.97 2.54 9.20
C SER A 228 -18.26 1.87 8.75
N SER A 229 -18.14 0.95 7.79
CA SER A 229 -19.28 0.26 7.19
C SER A 229 -19.42 -1.16 7.69
N HIS A 230 -20.65 -1.58 7.92
CA HIS A 230 -20.95 -2.97 8.23
C HIS A 230 -20.50 -3.86 7.05
N PRO A 231 -19.75 -4.97 7.26
CA PRO A 231 -19.22 -5.82 6.19
C PRO A 231 -20.27 -6.24 5.15
N ARG A 232 -21.47 -6.61 5.62
CA ARG A 232 -22.63 -6.86 4.75
C ARG A 232 -22.94 -5.76 3.73
N THR A 233 -23.06 -4.51 4.18
CA THR A 233 -23.40 -3.37 3.32
C THR A 233 -22.32 -3.17 2.27
N LEU A 234 -21.06 -3.33 2.68
CA LEU A 234 -19.92 -3.27 1.80
C LEU A 234 -19.93 -4.42 0.77
N TYR A 235 -20.22 -5.65 1.18
CA TYR A 235 -20.25 -6.82 0.30
C TYR A 235 -21.39 -6.71 -0.71
N GLN A 236 -22.57 -6.26 -0.27
CA GLN A 236 -23.67 -5.88 -1.16
C GLN A 236 -23.24 -4.80 -2.16
N PHE A 237 -22.51 -3.79 -1.71
CA PHE A 237 -21.98 -2.75 -2.58
C PHE A 237 -21.04 -3.30 -3.64
N ILE A 238 -20.10 -4.18 -3.26
CA ILE A 238 -19.15 -4.75 -4.19
C ILE A 238 -19.88 -5.68 -5.18
N HIS A 239 -20.84 -6.47 -4.69
CA HIS A 239 -21.61 -7.42 -5.49
C HIS A 239 -22.46 -6.74 -6.57
N ARG A 240 -23.16 -5.66 -6.23
CA ARG A 240 -23.99 -4.88 -7.17
C ARG A 240 -23.19 -4.10 -8.22
N HIS A 241 -21.86 -4.04 -8.08
CA HIS A 241 -20.96 -3.42 -9.06
C HIS A 241 -20.10 -4.49 -9.74
N PRO A 242 -20.67 -5.24 -10.70
CA PRO A 242 -19.98 -6.35 -11.38
C PRO A 242 -18.78 -5.90 -12.21
N THR A 243 -18.62 -4.60 -12.48
CA THR A 243 -17.44 -4.06 -13.16
C THR A 243 -16.22 -3.92 -12.26
N LEU A 244 -16.34 -4.11 -10.94
CA LEU A 244 -15.23 -4.05 -9.99
C LEU A 244 -14.24 -5.20 -10.22
N MET A 245 -13.01 -4.82 -10.55
CA MET A 245 -11.89 -5.72 -10.81
C MET A 245 -10.81 -5.61 -9.74
N GLU A 246 -10.76 -4.50 -9.02
CA GLU A 246 -9.83 -4.23 -7.93
C GLU A 246 -10.60 -3.65 -6.75
N VAL A 247 -10.44 -4.29 -5.59
CA VAL A 247 -11.10 -3.93 -4.34
C VAL A 247 -10.06 -3.93 -3.25
N ASN A 248 -9.91 -2.82 -2.54
CA ASN A 248 -9.01 -2.65 -1.40
C ASN A 248 -9.86 -2.11 -0.24
N ILE A 249 -9.90 -2.80 0.88
CA ILE A 249 -10.78 -2.49 2.01
C ILE A 249 -9.99 -2.61 3.30
N SER A 250 -10.05 -1.58 4.13
CA SER A 250 -9.68 -1.61 5.54
C SER A 250 -10.88 -1.15 6.37
N LEU A 251 -11.33 -1.98 7.31
CA LEU A 251 -12.43 -1.67 8.22
C LEU A 251 -11.91 -1.06 9.52
N ALA A 252 -12.67 -0.13 10.09
CA ALA A 252 -12.31 0.56 11.31
C ALA A 252 -12.44 -0.34 12.57
N PHE A 253 -11.61 -0.10 13.60
CA PHE A 253 -11.47 -1.01 14.74
C PHE A 253 -12.70 -1.15 15.66
N LEU A 254 -13.68 -0.25 15.60
CA LEU A 254 -14.81 -0.22 16.54
C LEU A 254 -15.98 -1.16 16.17
N LEU A 255 -15.83 -1.99 15.14
CA LEU A 255 -16.88 -2.90 14.67
C LEU A 255 -16.74 -4.30 15.31
N ASP A 256 -16.54 -4.36 16.62
CA ASP A 256 -16.19 -5.60 17.34
C ASP A 256 -17.21 -6.73 17.16
N ASP A 257 -18.47 -6.41 16.87
CA ASP A 257 -19.54 -7.42 16.77
C ASP A 257 -19.62 -8.12 15.38
N ASN A 258 -18.87 -7.69 14.37
CA ASN A 258 -19.01 -8.24 13.00
C ASN A 258 -17.67 -8.42 12.29
N VAL A 259 -17.01 -9.55 12.57
CA VAL A 259 -15.74 -9.89 11.93
C VAL A 259 -15.99 -10.67 10.63
N PRO A 260 -15.51 -10.19 9.48
CA PRO A 260 -15.56 -10.93 8.23
C PRO A 260 -14.86 -12.30 8.34
N ILE A 261 -15.49 -13.33 7.77
CA ILE A 261 -14.88 -14.66 7.62
C ILE A 261 -14.45 -14.91 6.19
N PHE A 262 -13.41 -15.72 6.03
CA PHE A 262 -12.79 -15.98 4.72
C PHE A 262 -13.74 -16.61 3.68
N ALA A 263 -14.65 -17.50 4.11
CA ALA A 263 -15.64 -18.08 3.22
C ALA A 263 -16.54 -17.01 2.55
N GLY A 264 -16.88 -15.94 3.27
CA GLY A 264 -17.63 -14.81 2.72
C GLY A 264 -16.79 -14.04 1.69
N LEU A 265 -15.50 -13.81 1.97
CA LEU A 265 -14.59 -13.16 1.03
C LEU A 265 -14.42 -13.96 -0.27
N LEU A 266 -14.30 -15.29 -0.20
CA LEU A 266 -14.24 -16.15 -1.39
C LEU A 266 -15.49 -15.96 -2.27
N LYS A 267 -16.68 -16.04 -1.68
CA LYS A 267 -17.95 -15.83 -2.39
C LYS A 267 -18.05 -14.42 -2.99
N LEU A 268 -17.48 -13.43 -2.34
CA LEU A 268 -17.42 -12.05 -2.83
C LEU A 268 -16.49 -11.92 -4.04
N ILE A 269 -15.31 -12.54 -3.97
CA ILE A 269 -14.32 -12.60 -5.05
C ILE A 269 -14.92 -13.27 -6.28
N ASP A 270 -15.54 -14.43 -6.10
CA ASP A 270 -16.14 -15.24 -7.17
C ASP A 270 -17.44 -14.62 -7.71
N GLY A 271 -18.09 -13.76 -6.93
CA GLY A 271 -19.37 -13.14 -7.26
C GLY A 271 -20.58 -14.05 -7.06
N THR A 272 -20.45 -15.06 -6.20
CA THR A 272 -21.45 -16.11 -5.90
C THR A 272 -22.22 -15.87 -4.59
N GLY A 273 -21.83 -14.88 -3.80
CA GLY A 273 -22.42 -14.63 -2.48
C GLY A 273 -23.86 -14.11 -2.52
N ASN A 274 -24.66 -14.53 -1.54
CA ASN A 274 -26.04 -14.13 -1.31
C ASN A 274 -26.13 -13.21 -0.09
N TRP A 275 -26.18 -11.91 -0.35
CA TRP A 275 -26.06 -10.88 0.68
C TRP A 275 -27.41 -10.28 1.14
N GLY A 276 -28.57 -10.92 0.83
CA GLY A 276 -29.93 -10.38 1.06
C GLY A 276 -30.25 -10.02 2.53
N ASN A 277 -31.29 -9.21 2.81
CA ASN A 277 -31.61 -8.71 4.16
C ASN A 277 -32.24 -9.84 5.03
N PRO A 278 -31.88 -10.05 6.32
CA PRO A 278 -32.48 -11.13 7.13
C PRO A 278 -33.98 -10.89 7.38
N ASN A 279 -34.39 -9.63 7.29
CA ASN A 279 -35.77 -9.20 7.47
C ASN A 279 -36.64 -9.48 6.23
N ASP A 280 -36.03 -9.85 5.10
CA ASP A 280 -36.75 -10.37 3.93
C ASP A 280 -37.18 -11.81 4.23
N SER A 281 -38.19 -11.91 5.09
CA SER A 281 -38.81 -13.12 5.65
C SER A 281 -39.42 -14.09 4.61
N GLY A 282 -39.20 -13.86 3.32
CA GLY A 282 -39.73 -14.66 2.21
C GLY A 282 -38.79 -15.71 1.64
N THR A 283 -37.49 -15.70 1.97
CA THR A 283 -36.52 -16.70 1.48
C THR A 283 -36.06 -17.63 2.59
N SER A 284 -36.74 -18.75 2.70
CA SER A 284 -36.42 -19.92 3.51
C SER A 284 -34.98 -20.42 3.32
N ASN A 285 -34.28 -20.68 4.43
CA ASN A 285 -33.17 -21.65 4.58
C ASN A 285 -31.87 -21.46 3.76
N GLY A 286 -31.65 -20.32 3.09
CA GLY A 286 -30.34 -20.01 2.52
C GLY A 286 -29.37 -19.59 3.64
N ALA A 287 -28.33 -20.38 3.91
CA ALA A 287 -27.26 -20.04 4.85
C ALA A 287 -26.78 -18.61 4.57
N VAL A 288 -26.86 -17.74 5.59
CA VAL A 288 -26.39 -16.36 5.46
C VAL A 288 -24.87 -16.41 5.34
N ASP A 289 -24.32 -15.86 4.25
CA ASP A 289 -22.88 -15.89 3.91
C ASP A 289 -22.01 -15.00 4.82
N ILE A 290 -22.60 -14.45 5.89
CA ILE A 290 -21.96 -13.62 6.91
C ILE A 290 -22.31 -14.25 8.25
N VAL A 291 -21.30 -14.78 8.91
CA VAL A 291 -21.41 -15.38 10.24
C VAL A 291 -21.28 -14.27 11.27
N ASP A 292 -22.22 -14.22 12.21
CA ASP A 292 -22.10 -13.44 13.43
C ASP A 292 -21.21 -14.26 14.39
N PRO A 293 -19.98 -13.82 14.70
CA PRO A 293 -19.04 -14.59 15.50
C PRO A 293 -19.54 -14.85 16.93
N HIS A 294 -20.54 -14.11 17.41
CA HIS A 294 -21.16 -14.30 18.72
C HIS A 294 -22.35 -15.26 18.72
N ARG A 295 -22.71 -15.84 17.56
CA ARG A 295 -23.72 -16.90 17.47
C ARG A 295 -23.04 -18.25 17.27
N ASP A 296 -23.55 -19.28 17.94
CA ASP A 296 -23.05 -20.68 18.04
C ASP A 296 -22.94 -21.48 16.72
N HIS A 297 -22.68 -20.83 15.58
CA HIS A 297 -22.61 -21.43 14.25
C HIS A 297 -21.29 -21.10 13.57
N VAL A 298 -20.18 -21.18 14.31
CA VAL A 298 -18.85 -21.30 13.69
C VAL A 298 -18.84 -22.65 12.95
N PRO A 299 -18.58 -22.67 11.63
CA PRO A 299 -18.50 -23.93 10.90
C PRO A 299 -17.46 -24.84 11.54
N HIS A 300 -17.84 -26.06 11.94
CA HIS A 300 -16.91 -27.04 12.51
C HIS A 300 -15.90 -27.57 11.47
N ASP A 301 -16.19 -27.41 10.18
CA ASP A 301 -15.41 -27.94 9.07
C ASP A 301 -14.69 -26.81 8.32
N GLY A 302 -13.56 -26.34 8.86
CA GLY A 302 -12.68 -25.39 8.18
C GLY A 302 -11.74 -24.66 9.11
N ALA A 303 -10.61 -24.18 8.59
CA ALA A 303 -9.72 -23.31 9.35
C ALA A 303 -10.36 -21.92 9.49
N PHE A 304 -10.43 -21.44 10.72
CA PHE A 304 -11.02 -20.15 11.05
C PHE A 304 -10.06 -19.03 10.64
N ILE A 305 -10.51 -18.10 9.79
CA ILE A 305 -9.72 -16.93 9.36
C ILE A 305 -10.56 -15.67 9.45
N THR A 306 -10.13 -14.76 10.32
CA THR A 306 -10.69 -13.42 10.53
C THR A 306 -9.73 -12.34 10.04
N PHE A 307 -10.30 -11.23 9.56
CA PHE A 307 -9.55 -10.10 9.02
C PHE A 307 -10.39 -8.82 9.03
N ARG A 308 -9.74 -7.66 9.19
CA ARG A 308 -10.36 -6.33 9.01
C ARG A 308 -9.90 -5.64 7.73
N THR A 309 -8.74 -6.02 7.20
CA THR A 309 -8.18 -5.45 5.98
C THR A 309 -7.98 -6.54 4.93
N PHE A 310 -8.50 -6.32 3.74
CA PHE A 310 -8.31 -7.21 2.60
C PHE A 310 -8.29 -6.43 1.29
N ALA A 311 -7.58 -6.96 0.30
CA ALA A 311 -7.68 -6.53 -1.07
C ALA A 311 -7.71 -7.73 -2.01
N PHE A 312 -8.35 -7.57 -3.17
CA PHE A 312 -8.25 -8.55 -4.25
C PHE A 312 -8.28 -7.86 -5.61
N THR A 313 -7.64 -8.52 -6.57
CA THR A 313 -7.83 -8.25 -8.00
C THR A 313 -8.39 -9.49 -8.66
N ARG A 314 -9.25 -9.30 -9.66
CA ARG A 314 -9.92 -10.39 -10.37
C ARG A 314 -10.14 -10.07 -11.84
N VAL A 315 -10.31 -11.13 -12.63
CA VAL A 315 -10.64 -11.07 -14.05
C VAL A 315 -11.96 -11.79 -14.31
N PRO A 316 -12.79 -11.32 -15.26
CA PRO A 316 -14.03 -11.99 -15.60
C PRO A 316 -13.76 -13.31 -16.34
N LEU A 317 -14.45 -14.37 -15.96
CA LEU A 317 -14.41 -15.67 -16.65
C LEU A 317 -15.19 -15.66 -17.96
N SER A 318 -16.11 -14.71 -18.12
CA SER A 318 -16.84 -14.48 -19.37
C SER A 318 -17.19 -12.99 -19.56
N PRO A 319 -17.41 -12.51 -20.79
CA PRO A 319 -17.85 -11.13 -21.03
C PRO A 319 -19.15 -10.74 -20.31
N ARG A 320 -20.03 -11.73 -20.05
CA ARG A 320 -21.30 -11.52 -19.34
C ARG A 320 -21.14 -11.37 -17.83
N ALA A 321 -19.99 -11.71 -17.26
CA ALA A 321 -19.74 -11.61 -15.82
C ALA A 321 -20.00 -10.18 -15.30
N THR A 322 -19.55 -9.19 -16.08
CA THR A 322 -19.67 -7.75 -15.79
C THR A 322 -21.06 -7.17 -16.09
N GLU A 323 -21.96 -7.95 -16.69
CA GLU A 323 -23.31 -7.52 -17.07
C GLU A 323 -24.37 -7.95 -16.04
N TRP A 324 -23.95 -8.64 -14.96
CA TRP A 324 -24.85 -9.16 -13.94
C TRP A 324 -25.58 -8.04 -13.19
N ARG A 325 -26.92 -8.08 -13.21
CA ARG A 325 -27.76 -7.06 -12.56
C ARG A 325 -28.58 -7.59 -11.39
N ASP A 326 -28.52 -8.90 -11.12
CA ASP A 326 -29.26 -9.50 -10.02
C ASP A 326 -28.62 -9.09 -8.68
N SER A 327 -29.47 -8.84 -7.68
CA SER A 327 -29.03 -8.60 -6.31
C SER A 327 -28.55 -9.89 -5.64
N SER A 328 -28.97 -11.06 -6.13
CA SER A 328 -28.47 -12.36 -5.66
C SER A 328 -27.13 -12.74 -6.32
N GLY A 329 -26.40 -13.63 -5.65
CA GLY A 329 -25.20 -14.27 -6.18
C GLY A 329 -25.47 -15.03 -7.46
N SER A 330 -24.44 -15.21 -8.30
CA SER A 330 -24.51 -16.22 -9.35
C SER A 330 -24.33 -17.62 -8.75
N ALA A 331 -24.99 -18.63 -9.32
CA ALA A 331 -24.82 -20.02 -8.88
C ALA A 331 -23.39 -20.55 -9.17
N GLU A 332 -22.74 -20.03 -10.20
CA GLU A 332 -21.37 -20.39 -10.60
C GLU A 332 -20.43 -19.18 -10.45
N PRO A 333 -19.12 -19.41 -10.24
CA PRO A 333 -18.12 -18.34 -10.23
C PRO A 333 -18.14 -17.51 -11.51
N ARG A 334 -18.08 -16.19 -11.36
CA ARG A 334 -18.02 -15.22 -12.48
C ARG A 334 -16.62 -14.68 -12.73
N TYR A 335 -15.75 -14.77 -11.74
CA TYR A 335 -14.42 -14.19 -11.76
C TYR A 335 -13.39 -15.22 -11.30
N ALA A 336 -12.14 -14.97 -11.69
CA ALA A 336 -10.97 -15.62 -11.09
C ALA A 336 -10.09 -14.55 -10.44
N ALA A 337 -9.64 -14.79 -9.21
CA ALA A 337 -8.70 -13.92 -8.55
C ALA A 337 -7.32 -13.98 -9.22
N THR A 338 -6.71 -12.82 -9.45
CA THR A 338 -5.34 -12.66 -9.93
C THR A 338 -4.41 -12.12 -8.84
N GLY A 339 -4.98 -11.53 -7.79
CA GLY A 339 -4.21 -11.11 -6.62
C GLY A 339 -5.07 -11.07 -5.38
N LEU A 340 -4.44 -11.35 -4.24
CA LEU A 340 -5.07 -11.37 -2.92
C LEU A 340 -4.11 -10.75 -1.89
N ALA A 341 -4.62 -9.82 -1.10
CA ALA A 341 -3.95 -9.28 0.07
C ALA A 341 -4.87 -9.43 1.27
N ILE A 342 -4.39 -9.98 2.37
CA ILE A 342 -5.18 -10.12 3.60
C ILE A 342 -4.29 -9.83 4.80
N GLU A 343 -4.83 -9.05 5.74
CA GLU A 343 -4.32 -8.90 7.08
C GLU A 343 -5.15 -9.79 8.00
N VAL A 344 -4.59 -10.94 8.36
CA VAL A 344 -5.17 -11.89 9.28
C VAL A 344 -4.96 -11.38 10.70
N GLU A 345 -6.06 -11.30 11.46
CA GLU A 345 -6.03 -10.89 12.85
C GLU A 345 -5.28 -11.90 13.72
N ASP A 346 -5.03 -11.54 14.98
CA ASP A 346 -4.56 -12.50 15.95
C ASP A 346 -5.64 -13.56 16.17
N GLN A 347 -5.23 -14.82 16.18
CA GLN A 347 -6.10 -15.98 16.29
C GLN A 347 -5.84 -16.82 17.53
N ASP A 348 -4.90 -16.42 18.39
CA ASP A 348 -4.48 -17.21 19.54
C ASP A 348 -5.65 -17.42 20.53
N ASP A 349 -6.50 -16.42 20.74
CA ASP A 349 -7.71 -16.54 21.57
C ASP A 349 -8.69 -17.60 21.04
N TYR A 350 -8.84 -17.70 19.71
CA TYR A 350 -9.68 -18.72 19.09
C TYR A 350 -9.06 -20.12 19.21
N GLU A 351 -7.74 -20.24 19.08
CA GLU A 351 -7.03 -21.52 19.28
C GLU A 351 -7.15 -21.99 20.73
N GLN A 352 -6.99 -21.09 21.70
CA GLN A 352 -7.21 -21.36 23.13
C GLN A 352 -8.67 -21.78 23.42
N GLY A 353 -9.63 -21.23 22.68
CA GLY A 353 -11.04 -21.64 22.68
C GLY A 353 -11.31 -23.01 22.04
N GLY A 354 -10.29 -23.68 21.48
CA GLY A 354 -10.41 -25.00 20.85
C GLY A 354 -10.78 -24.96 19.36
N HIS A 355 -10.75 -23.80 18.72
CA HIS A 355 -10.98 -23.67 17.28
C HIS A 355 -9.71 -24.02 16.50
N LYS A 356 -9.87 -24.69 15.35
CA LYS A 356 -8.77 -24.86 14.40
C LYS A 356 -8.53 -23.54 13.68
N ILE A 357 -7.39 -22.93 13.94
CA ILE A 357 -6.94 -21.70 13.26
C ILE A 357 -6.08 -22.02 12.04
N ALA A 358 -5.93 -21.08 11.11
CA ALA A 358 -5.03 -21.22 9.97
C ALA A 358 -3.86 -20.25 10.11
N ARG A 359 -2.65 -20.78 10.27
CA ARG A 359 -1.41 -19.99 10.19
C ARG A 359 -0.99 -19.80 8.73
N PHE A 360 0.09 -19.07 8.51
CA PHE A 360 0.62 -18.75 7.18
C PHE A 360 0.86 -20.00 6.33
N HIS A 361 1.54 -21.02 6.88
CA HIS A 361 1.83 -22.25 6.11
C HIS A 361 0.57 -23.07 5.81
N ASP A 362 -0.41 -23.09 6.72
CA ASP A 362 -1.71 -23.72 6.49
C ASP A 362 -2.45 -23.04 5.35
N PHE A 363 -2.46 -21.69 5.34
CA PHE A 363 -3.06 -20.93 4.25
C PHE A 363 -2.40 -21.24 2.90
N MET A 364 -1.07 -21.29 2.88
CA MET A 364 -0.32 -21.62 1.66
C MET A 364 -0.68 -23.03 1.16
N ASP A 365 -1.02 -23.97 2.04
CA ASP A 365 -1.32 -25.34 1.66
C ASP A 365 -2.78 -25.55 1.22
N ASP A 366 -3.71 -25.01 2.00
CA ASP A 366 -5.15 -25.24 1.89
C ASP A 366 -5.81 -24.35 0.83
N MET A 367 -5.28 -23.15 0.60
CA MET A 367 -5.95 -22.15 -0.25
C MET A 367 -5.54 -22.22 -1.72
N ALA A 368 -4.44 -22.90 -2.05
CA ALA A 368 -3.94 -23.00 -3.43
C ALA A 368 -4.99 -23.51 -4.44
N PRO A 369 -5.80 -24.56 -4.13
CA PRO A 369 -6.84 -25.05 -5.06
C PRO A 369 -7.94 -24.02 -5.35
N LEU A 370 -8.17 -23.07 -4.44
CA LEU A 370 -9.21 -22.06 -4.56
C LEU A 370 -8.78 -20.90 -5.47
N PHE A 371 -7.47 -20.70 -5.65
CA PHE A 371 -6.93 -19.59 -6.44
C PHE A 371 -5.97 -20.05 -7.54
N PRO A 372 -6.44 -20.83 -8.53
CA PRO A 372 -5.58 -21.41 -9.56
C PRO A 372 -4.86 -20.38 -10.44
N GLN A 373 -5.28 -19.11 -10.40
CA GLN A 373 -4.74 -18.03 -11.26
C GLN A 373 -4.19 -16.85 -10.49
N LEU A 374 -3.93 -17.03 -9.19
CA LEU A 374 -3.30 -16.01 -8.37
C LEU A 374 -1.86 -15.77 -8.83
N GLU A 375 -1.54 -14.51 -9.12
CA GLU A 375 -0.19 -14.06 -9.47
C GLU A 375 0.48 -13.29 -8.32
N VAL A 376 -0.31 -12.63 -7.48
CA VAL A 376 0.18 -11.81 -6.36
C VAL A 376 -0.52 -12.22 -5.07
N LEU A 377 0.24 -12.61 -4.06
CA LEU A 377 -0.25 -12.93 -2.73
C LEU A 377 0.45 -12.05 -1.69
N ARG A 378 -0.31 -11.33 -0.86
CA ARG A 378 0.20 -10.51 0.25
C ARG A 378 -0.48 -10.94 1.55
N LEU A 379 0.26 -11.47 2.51
CA LEU A 379 -0.32 -12.01 3.75
C LEU A 379 0.33 -11.41 4.98
N GLY A 380 -0.41 -10.61 5.72
CA GLY A 380 0.02 -10.15 7.04
C GLY A 380 -0.62 -11.00 8.11
N TYR A 381 0.18 -11.68 8.93
CA TYR A 381 -0.30 -12.46 10.07
C TYR A 381 0.09 -11.77 11.38
N ARG A 382 -0.83 -11.77 12.34
CA ARG A 382 -0.56 -11.36 13.72
C ARG A 382 -0.36 -12.52 14.69
N THR A 383 -0.81 -13.72 14.31
CA THR A 383 -0.74 -14.96 15.11
C THR A 383 0.69 -15.45 15.33
N ASP A 384 0.96 -15.94 16.55
CA ASP A 384 2.28 -16.40 16.98
C ASP A 384 2.70 -17.77 16.42
N TYR A 385 4.02 -17.96 16.34
CA TYR A 385 4.69 -19.18 15.87
C TYR A 385 5.53 -19.89 16.94
N TRP A 386 5.06 -19.89 18.18
CA TRP A 386 5.75 -20.46 19.36
C TRP A 386 6.19 -21.93 19.24
N HIS A 387 5.62 -22.72 18.33
CA HIS A 387 5.97 -24.12 18.10
C HIS A 387 6.83 -24.38 16.86
N TRP A 388 7.19 -23.33 16.12
CA TRP A 388 7.89 -23.47 14.84
C TRP A 388 9.28 -22.86 14.90
N SER A 389 10.21 -23.45 14.15
CA SER A 389 11.41 -22.74 13.73
C SER A 389 11.20 -22.10 12.36
N PHE A 390 11.96 -21.06 12.04
CA PHE A 390 11.94 -20.42 10.72
C PHE A 390 12.26 -21.43 9.62
N CYS A 391 13.25 -22.31 9.81
CA CYS A 391 13.60 -23.32 8.81
C CYS A 391 12.43 -24.28 8.55
N ASP A 392 11.78 -24.78 9.60
CA ASP A 392 10.64 -25.69 9.47
C ASP A 392 9.46 -24.99 8.79
N LEU A 393 9.18 -23.74 9.17
CA LEU A 393 8.11 -22.92 8.60
C LEU A 393 8.33 -22.70 7.10
N MET A 394 9.54 -22.28 6.70
CA MET A 394 9.87 -22.03 5.30
C MET A 394 9.91 -23.31 4.47
N GLN A 395 10.34 -24.43 5.05
CA GLN A 395 10.30 -25.73 4.38
C GLN A 395 8.85 -26.20 4.16
N SER A 396 7.96 -25.99 5.13
CA SER A 396 6.53 -26.24 4.99
C SER A 396 5.93 -25.37 3.86
N CYS A 397 6.21 -24.07 3.88
CA CYS A 397 5.76 -23.14 2.84
C CYS A 397 6.29 -23.52 1.45
N ALA A 398 7.54 -23.97 1.34
CA ALA A 398 8.11 -24.45 0.07
C ALA A 398 7.39 -25.70 -0.44
N ALA A 399 6.99 -26.63 0.44
CA ALA A 399 6.18 -27.77 0.03
C ALA A 399 4.83 -27.34 -0.54
N SER A 400 4.16 -26.40 0.13
CA SER A 400 2.85 -25.85 -0.26
C SER A 400 2.93 -25.04 -1.56
N LEU A 401 3.99 -24.27 -1.77
CA LEU A 401 4.19 -23.42 -2.95
C LEU A 401 4.17 -24.18 -4.28
N ARG A 402 4.45 -25.48 -4.28
CA ARG A 402 4.32 -26.34 -5.48
C ARG A 402 2.89 -26.38 -6.02
N LYS A 403 1.89 -26.13 -5.16
CA LYS A 403 0.47 -26.09 -5.51
C LYS A 403 0.05 -24.76 -6.17
N TRP A 404 0.94 -23.76 -6.25
CA TRP A 404 0.65 -22.42 -6.78
C TRP A 404 1.25 -22.23 -8.18
N PRO A 405 0.53 -22.56 -9.25
CA PRO A 405 1.11 -22.67 -10.60
C PRO A 405 1.42 -21.32 -11.26
N ARG A 406 0.89 -20.22 -10.72
CA ARG A 406 0.99 -18.88 -11.33
C ARG A 406 1.50 -17.80 -10.39
N LEU A 407 1.83 -18.13 -9.15
CA LEU A 407 2.26 -17.14 -8.19
C LEU A 407 3.61 -16.55 -8.62
N ARG A 408 3.64 -15.24 -8.81
CA ARG A 408 4.81 -14.47 -9.24
C ARG A 408 5.38 -13.63 -8.11
N LYS A 409 4.52 -13.10 -7.24
CA LYS A 409 4.92 -12.28 -6.10
C LYS A 409 4.30 -12.79 -4.81
N LEU A 410 5.13 -13.01 -3.80
CA LEU A 410 4.72 -13.38 -2.45
C LEU A 410 5.23 -12.34 -1.47
N SER A 411 4.34 -11.58 -0.84
CA SER A 411 4.67 -10.69 0.27
C SER A 411 4.08 -11.24 1.55
N PHE A 412 4.84 -11.26 2.64
CA PHE A 412 4.29 -11.73 3.91
C PHE A 412 4.93 -11.09 5.12
N CYS A 413 4.17 -11.05 6.20
CA CYS A 413 4.61 -10.78 7.56
C CYS A 413 4.15 -11.94 8.44
N CYS A 414 5.05 -12.49 9.26
CA CYS A 414 4.69 -13.42 10.32
C CYS A 414 4.37 -12.60 11.59
N GLY A 415 3.62 -13.17 12.54
CA GLY A 415 3.20 -12.50 13.79
C GLY A 415 4.37 -12.19 14.72
N ASP A 416 4.19 -12.33 16.03
CA ASP A 416 5.30 -12.07 16.95
C ASP A 416 6.49 -13.00 16.64
N MET A 417 7.66 -12.39 16.52
CA MET A 417 8.92 -13.04 16.16
C MET A 417 9.80 -13.29 17.39
N ASP A 418 9.42 -12.79 18.57
CA ASP A 418 10.15 -12.89 19.84
C ASP A 418 10.58 -14.33 20.17
N ARG A 419 9.72 -15.29 19.82
CA ARG A 419 9.85 -16.73 20.10
C ARG A 419 10.27 -17.53 18.87
N LEU A 420 10.23 -16.95 17.68
CA LEU A 420 10.69 -17.64 16.49
C LEU A 420 12.22 -17.76 16.50
N ARG A 421 12.71 -18.97 16.31
CA ARG A 421 14.15 -19.29 16.23
C ARG A 421 14.51 -19.73 14.82
N TRP A 422 15.78 -19.58 14.42
CA TRP A 422 16.20 -20.07 13.10
C TRP A 422 16.02 -21.58 12.97
N ARG A 423 16.45 -22.34 14.00
CA ARG A 423 16.24 -23.79 14.15
C ARG A 423 15.79 -24.13 15.57
N ALA A 424 15.14 -25.29 15.69
CA ALA A 424 14.77 -25.84 16.99
C ALA A 424 16.03 -26.12 17.83
N GLY A 425 16.06 -25.58 19.06
CA GLY A 425 17.16 -25.77 20.00
C GLY A 425 18.36 -24.83 19.81
N ASP A 426 18.29 -23.86 18.88
CA ASP A 426 19.30 -22.82 18.80
C ASP A 426 19.40 -22.04 20.13
N PRO A 427 20.62 -21.68 20.56
CA PRO A 427 20.80 -20.95 21.81
C PRO A 427 20.10 -19.59 21.77
N MET A 428 19.63 -19.14 22.93
CA MET A 428 19.11 -17.80 23.19
C MET A 428 20.26 -16.77 23.14
N HIS A 429 20.78 -16.54 21.94
CA HIS A 429 21.71 -15.46 21.60
C HIS A 429 21.08 -14.63 20.47
N PHE A 430 21.47 -13.36 20.31
CA PHE A 430 20.83 -12.45 19.36
C PHE A 430 20.91 -12.94 17.90
N LEU A 431 22.02 -13.58 17.50
CA LEU A 431 22.13 -14.18 16.16
C LEU A 431 21.20 -15.37 15.96
N GLY A 432 20.74 -16.00 17.06
CA GLY A 432 19.80 -17.13 17.07
C GLY A 432 18.35 -16.71 16.96
N GLN A 433 18.06 -15.42 17.10
CA GLN A 433 16.72 -14.86 17.00
C GLN A 433 16.42 -14.43 15.56
N VAL A 434 15.18 -14.68 15.14
CA VAL A 434 14.71 -14.28 13.82
C VAL A 434 14.33 -12.79 13.78
N GLU A 435 14.01 -12.21 14.94
CA GLU A 435 13.77 -10.78 15.05
C GLU A 435 15.07 -10.00 14.78
N PRO A 436 15.05 -8.98 13.89
CA PRO A 436 16.22 -8.14 13.65
C PRO A 436 16.49 -7.21 14.84
N PRO A 437 17.75 -6.77 15.08
CA PRO A 437 18.10 -5.91 16.21
C PRO A 437 17.69 -4.45 15.95
N VAL A 438 16.39 -4.20 15.94
CA VAL A 438 15.77 -2.87 15.79
C VAL A 438 14.93 -2.51 16.98
N TYR A 439 14.72 -1.23 17.21
CA TYR A 439 13.83 -0.75 18.26
C TYR A 439 12.37 -1.03 17.91
N VAL A 440 11.72 -1.82 18.76
CA VAL A 440 10.30 -2.18 18.69
C VAL A 440 9.62 -1.85 20.04
N PRO A 441 8.54 -1.04 20.09
CA PRO A 441 7.99 -0.54 21.35
C PRO A 441 7.52 -1.61 22.34
N TYR A 442 7.01 -2.76 21.87
CA TYR A 442 6.54 -3.80 22.77
C TYR A 442 7.67 -4.40 23.62
N MET A 443 8.93 -4.35 23.15
CA MET A 443 10.10 -4.78 23.92
C MET A 443 10.28 -3.97 25.22
N VAL A 444 9.72 -2.76 25.28
CA VAL A 444 9.82 -1.81 26.42
C VAL A 444 8.66 -1.96 27.40
N SER A 445 7.58 -2.66 27.02
CA SER A 445 6.36 -2.79 27.84
C SER A 445 6.51 -3.68 29.08
N VAL A 446 7.69 -4.24 29.31
CA VAL A 446 8.03 -4.98 30.53
C VAL A 446 8.35 -3.99 31.65
N ASP A 447 7.56 -4.02 32.73
CA ASP A 447 7.68 -3.16 33.92
C ASP A 447 9.15 -2.90 34.31
N GLY A 448 9.61 -1.65 34.18
CA GLY A 448 10.94 -1.18 34.61
C GLY A 448 11.84 -0.54 33.53
N MET A 449 11.50 -0.66 32.25
CA MET A 449 12.31 -0.14 31.13
C MET A 449 12.12 1.35 30.80
N ASP A 450 11.07 1.99 31.31
CA ASP A 450 10.75 3.41 31.05
C ASP A 450 11.90 4.37 31.42
N ASP A 451 12.65 4.06 32.48
CA ASP A 451 13.73 4.93 32.98
C ASP A 451 15.05 4.78 32.19
N LEU A 452 15.24 3.64 31.50
CA LEU A 452 16.40 3.37 30.63
C LEU A 452 16.27 4.12 29.30
N PHE A 453 15.08 4.07 28.69
CA PHE A 453 14.80 4.79 27.43
C PHE A 453 14.56 6.29 27.62
N ALA A 454 14.22 6.74 28.82
CA ALA A 454 14.23 8.18 29.14
C ALA A 454 15.64 8.80 29.12
N ARG A 455 16.70 7.99 29.34
CA ARG A 455 18.10 8.44 29.43
C ARG A 455 18.85 8.39 28.10
N HIS A 456 18.52 7.45 27.21
CA HIS A 456 19.03 7.46 25.85
C HIS A 456 18.10 8.29 24.97
N HIS A 457 18.67 9.11 24.07
CA HIS A 457 17.86 9.91 23.14
C HIS A 457 16.86 8.98 22.46
N LYS A 458 15.57 9.36 22.45
CA LYS A 458 14.46 8.54 21.93
C LYS A 458 14.88 7.86 20.63
N ILE A 459 15.24 6.58 20.72
CA ILE A 459 15.55 5.78 19.54
C ILE A 459 14.28 5.74 18.73
N GLU A 460 14.41 6.06 17.45
CA GLU A 460 13.26 6.06 16.59
C GLU A 460 12.84 4.62 16.29
N GLU A 461 11.53 4.38 16.27
CA GLU A 461 10.97 3.06 15.98
C GLU A 461 11.43 2.53 14.61
N GLY A 462 11.84 1.26 14.58
CA GLY A 462 12.40 0.59 13.40
C GLY A 462 13.87 0.92 13.12
N ALA A 463 14.51 1.79 13.91
CA ALA A 463 15.94 2.06 13.82
C ALA A 463 16.75 0.94 14.50
N PRO A 464 17.94 0.59 13.99
CA PRO A 464 18.74 -0.50 14.54
C PRO A 464 19.39 -0.11 15.87
N PHE A 465 19.59 -1.09 16.76
CA PHE A 465 20.28 -0.91 18.03
C PHE A 465 21.81 -0.92 17.86
N SER A 466 22.51 -0.11 18.66
CA SER A 466 23.94 -0.27 18.89
C SER A 466 24.22 -1.43 19.86
N LEU A 467 25.47 -1.91 19.90
CA LEU A 467 25.85 -2.96 20.85
C LEU A 467 25.72 -2.51 22.30
N GLU A 468 26.00 -1.24 22.61
CA GLU A 468 25.76 -0.66 23.93
C GLU A 468 24.28 -0.72 24.31
N GLN A 469 23.38 -0.41 23.37
CA GLN A 469 21.95 -0.48 23.61
C GLN A 469 21.47 -1.92 23.82
N LEU A 470 21.96 -2.87 23.03
CA LEU A 470 21.68 -4.30 23.23
C LEU A 470 22.20 -4.81 24.57
N ARG A 471 23.41 -4.38 24.98
CA ARG A 471 23.99 -4.69 26.29
C ARG A 471 23.08 -4.25 27.42
N LEU A 472 22.53 -3.04 27.34
CA LEU A 472 21.62 -2.52 28.35
C LEU A 472 20.26 -3.20 28.31
N LEU A 473 19.71 -3.42 27.11
CA LEU A 473 18.38 -4.01 26.91
C LEU A 473 18.31 -5.46 27.42
N HIS A 474 19.37 -6.23 27.22
CA HIS A 474 19.44 -7.64 27.61
C HIS A 474 20.30 -7.89 28.86
N GLU A 475 20.72 -6.83 29.56
CA GLU A 475 21.58 -6.90 30.75
C GLU A 475 22.86 -7.75 30.54
N LEU A 476 23.49 -7.65 29.36
CA LEU A 476 24.62 -8.48 28.98
C LEU A 476 25.85 -8.19 29.85
N ALA A 477 26.48 -9.26 30.36
CA ALA A 477 27.75 -9.22 31.07
C ALA A 477 28.91 -8.89 30.12
N ASP A 478 30.04 -8.39 30.66
CA ASP A 478 31.23 -8.06 29.85
C ASP A 478 31.77 -9.27 29.05
N ALA A 479 31.65 -10.48 29.60
CA ALA A 479 32.04 -11.71 28.89
C ALA A 479 31.13 -11.99 27.68
N GLU A 480 29.84 -11.70 27.78
CA GLU A 480 28.88 -11.88 26.68
C GLU A 480 29.09 -10.81 25.60
N VAL A 481 29.40 -9.57 26.00
CA VAL A 481 29.78 -8.50 25.06
C VAL A 481 31.09 -8.84 24.34
N ALA A 482 32.07 -9.41 25.05
CA ALA A 482 33.31 -9.86 24.43
C ALA A 482 33.05 -10.97 23.40
N GLN A 483 32.22 -11.97 23.75
CA GLN A 483 31.79 -13.01 22.81
C GLN A 483 31.06 -12.42 21.61
N PHE A 484 30.21 -11.41 21.82
CA PHE A 484 29.51 -10.71 20.73
C PHE A 484 30.50 -10.07 19.76
N ILE A 485 31.56 -9.43 20.27
CA ILE A 485 32.59 -8.83 19.43
C ILE A 485 33.35 -9.90 18.63
N GLU A 486 33.63 -11.06 19.23
CA GLU A 486 34.21 -12.21 18.52
C GLU A 486 33.27 -12.68 17.40
N ASP A 487 31.97 -12.83 17.68
CA ASP A 487 30.97 -13.22 16.68
C ASP A 487 30.88 -12.20 15.53
N ILE A 488 30.97 -10.89 15.83
CA ILE A 488 31.02 -9.82 14.82
C ILE A 488 32.24 -10.02 13.91
N GLN A 489 33.42 -10.25 14.49
CA GLN A 489 34.67 -10.43 13.74
C GLN A 489 34.60 -11.67 12.86
N ASP A 490 34.07 -12.77 13.40
CA ASP A 490 33.93 -14.04 12.69
C ASP A 490 32.94 -13.96 11.53
N VAL A 491 31.78 -13.34 11.74
CA VAL A 491 30.72 -13.22 10.72
C VAL A 491 31.12 -12.28 9.60
N LEU A 492 31.71 -11.13 9.93
CA LEU A 492 32.11 -10.12 8.94
C LEU A 492 33.47 -10.42 8.32
N ASN A 493 34.28 -11.27 8.96
CA ASN A 493 35.67 -11.52 8.59
C ASN A 493 36.49 -10.21 8.51
N GLU A 494 36.27 -9.34 9.50
CA GLU A 494 36.88 -8.01 9.63
C GLU A 494 37.35 -7.81 11.07
N THR A 495 38.52 -7.22 11.26
CA THR A 495 38.96 -6.77 12.59
C THR A 495 38.21 -5.50 12.97
N VAL A 496 37.47 -5.55 14.07
CA VAL A 496 36.75 -4.39 14.59
C VAL A 496 37.35 -3.87 15.90
N ASN A 497 37.39 -2.54 16.05
CA ASN A 497 37.81 -1.87 17.27
C ASN A 497 36.66 -1.89 18.30
N PRO A 498 36.81 -2.53 19.48
CA PRO A 498 35.75 -2.64 20.48
C PRO A 498 35.06 -1.31 20.81
N ASP A 499 35.83 -0.22 20.94
CA ASP A 499 35.27 1.09 21.33
C ASP A 499 34.39 1.70 20.23
N GLU A 500 34.73 1.49 18.95
CA GLU A 500 33.94 1.97 17.81
C GLU A 500 32.67 1.13 17.61
N VAL A 501 32.75 -0.18 17.87
CA VAL A 501 31.65 -1.14 17.74
C VAL A 501 30.51 -0.83 18.70
N MET A 502 30.82 -0.39 19.92
CA MET A 502 29.83 -0.18 20.97
C MET A 502 28.73 0.83 20.58
N HIS A 503 29.09 1.84 19.78
CA HIS A 503 28.22 2.96 19.46
C HIS A 503 27.71 3.00 18.02
N ASP A 504 28.14 2.07 17.15
CA ASP A 504 27.62 1.98 15.78
C ASP A 504 26.27 1.24 15.75
N PRO A 505 25.14 1.93 15.49
CA PRO A 505 23.83 1.30 15.44
C PRO A 505 23.65 0.40 14.21
N HIS A 506 24.44 0.56 13.15
CA HIS A 506 24.29 -0.24 11.95
C HIS A 506 25.06 -1.57 12.02
N LEU A 507 26.04 -1.68 12.92
CA LEU A 507 26.91 -2.84 12.98
C LEU A 507 26.18 -4.11 13.45
N PRO A 508 25.39 -4.12 14.54
CA PRO A 508 24.61 -5.30 14.93
C PRO A 508 23.66 -5.76 13.84
N MET A 509 22.97 -4.82 13.17
CA MET A 509 22.10 -5.11 12.03
C MET A 509 22.87 -5.76 10.86
N ARG A 510 24.04 -5.22 10.52
CA ARG A 510 24.88 -5.75 9.42
C ARG A 510 25.38 -7.17 9.71
N VAL A 511 25.78 -7.42 10.96
CA VAL A 511 26.26 -8.74 11.42
C VAL A 511 25.12 -9.73 11.41
N TRP A 512 23.98 -9.37 12.01
CA TRP A 512 22.75 -10.17 12.00
C TRP A 512 22.33 -10.53 10.58
N GLN A 513 22.25 -9.54 9.68
CA GLN A 513 21.90 -9.76 8.27
C GLN A 513 22.89 -10.73 7.62
N THR A 514 24.20 -10.50 7.75
CA THR A 514 25.22 -11.32 7.09
C THR A 514 25.15 -12.78 7.56
N PHE A 515 24.98 -12.99 8.87
CA PHE A 515 24.83 -14.30 9.47
C PHE A 515 23.58 -15.02 8.96
N CYS A 516 22.40 -14.40 9.12
CA CYS A 516 21.14 -15.06 8.83
C CYS A 516 20.88 -15.20 7.32
N GLU A 517 21.31 -14.23 6.50
CA GLU A 517 21.19 -14.27 5.04
C GLU A 517 21.90 -15.50 4.48
N ARG A 518 23.14 -15.74 4.90
CA ARG A 518 23.96 -16.86 4.42
C ARG A 518 23.47 -18.21 4.93
N GLN A 519 23.12 -18.30 6.20
CA GLN A 519 22.85 -19.58 6.86
C GLN A 519 21.42 -20.07 6.67
N TYR A 520 20.44 -19.16 6.65
CA TYR A 520 19.02 -19.50 6.77
C TYR A 520 18.18 -18.89 5.66
N VAL A 521 18.23 -17.58 5.48
CA VAL A 521 17.25 -16.86 4.66
C VAL A 521 17.48 -17.09 3.17
N ALA A 522 18.71 -16.93 2.64
CA ALA A 522 18.95 -17.17 1.21
C ALA A 522 18.66 -18.63 0.78
N PRO A 523 19.06 -19.67 1.56
CA PRO A 523 18.64 -21.04 1.30
C PRO A 523 17.13 -21.23 1.31
N ALA A 524 16.41 -20.65 2.28
CA ALA A 524 14.95 -20.71 2.36
C ALA A 524 14.29 -20.04 1.13
N MET A 525 14.69 -18.81 0.80
CA MET A 525 14.15 -18.09 -0.36
C MET A 525 14.42 -18.81 -1.68
N ARG A 526 15.59 -19.46 -1.79
CA ARG A 526 15.90 -20.33 -2.92
C ARG A 526 14.99 -21.54 -2.98
N ALA A 527 14.73 -22.22 -1.85
CA ALA A 527 13.83 -23.36 -1.79
C ALA A 527 12.38 -22.99 -2.19
N LEU A 528 11.88 -21.83 -1.72
CA LEU A 528 10.58 -21.29 -2.14
C LEU A 528 10.54 -21.05 -3.67
N ALA A 529 11.59 -20.44 -4.22
CA ALA A 529 11.69 -20.15 -5.66
C ALA A 529 11.86 -21.39 -6.56
N GLU A 530 12.51 -22.44 -6.04
CA GLU A 530 12.61 -23.74 -6.70
C GLU A 530 11.27 -24.49 -6.67
N ALA A 531 10.51 -24.35 -5.58
CA ALA A 531 9.19 -24.96 -5.45
C ALA A 531 8.10 -24.34 -6.35
N CYS A 532 8.19 -23.02 -6.61
CA CYS A 532 7.25 -22.31 -7.49
C CYS A 532 8.00 -21.70 -8.69
N PRO A 533 7.95 -22.34 -9.89
CA PRO A 533 8.69 -21.88 -11.07
C PRO A 533 8.30 -20.50 -11.62
N THR A 534 7.12 -19.99 -11.26
CA THR A 534 6.66 -18.65 -11.66
C THR A 534 7.09 -17.56 -10.69
N LEU A 535 7.60 -17.91 -9.51
CA LEU A 535 7.96 -16.94 -8.47
C LEU A 535 9.14 -16.07 -8.93
N GLU A 536 8.94 -14.76 -8.88
CA GLU A 536 9.87 -13.72 -9.32
C GLU A 536 10.36 -12.87 -8.13
N GLU A 537 9.45 -12.54 -7.21
CA GLU A 537 9.72 -11.65 -6.08
C GLU A 537 9.13 -12.22 -4.77
N ILE A 538 9.91 -12.12 -3.70
CA ILE A 538 9.48 -12.45 -2.34
C ILE A 538 9.75 -11.24 -1.46
N GLU A 539 8.75 -10.76 -0.74
CA GLU A 539 8.90 -9.67 0.23
C GLU A 539 8.59 -10.19 1.61
N TRP A 540 9.58 -10.17 2.50
CA TRP A 540 9.37 -10.54 3.88
C TRP A 540 9.46 -9.31 4.78
N TYR A 541 8.40 -9.06 5.53
CA TYR A 541 8.32 -8.01 6.53
C TYR A 541 8.59 -8.68 7.88
N LEU A 542 9.82 -8.50 8.38
CA LEU A 542 10.33 -9.16 9.58
C LEU A 542 9.65 -8.65 10.84
N VAL A 543 9.46 -7.33 10.90
CA VAL A 543 8.71 -6.64 11.95
C VAL A 543 7.64 -5.86 11.19
N GLY A 544 6.43 -6.42 11.14
CA GLY A 544 5.31 -5.86 10.39
C GLY A 544 4.81 -4.54 10.94
N PRO A 545 3.88 -3.87 10.24
CA PRO A 545 3.31 -2.60 10.68
C PRO A 545 2.45 -2.72 11.95
N TYR A 546 2.18 -3.94 12.42
CA TYR A 546 1.41 -4.20 13.64
C TYR A 546 2.17 -3.82 14.89
N PHE A 547 3.49 -3.97 14.83
CA PHE A 547 4.38 -3.77 15.94
C PHE A 547 5.07 -2.42 15.88
N VAL A 548 5.21 -1.87 14.67
CA VAL A 548 5.95 -0.64 14.41
C VAL A 548 5.36 0.27 13.35
N GLU A 549 5.47 1.59 13.52
CA GLU A 549 5.17 2.55 12.44
C GLU A 549 6.11 2.36 11.22
N HIS A 550 7.32 1.84 11.45
CA HIS A 550 8.35 1.63 10.42
C HIS A 550 8.75 0.16 10.31
N ALA A 551 8.29 -0.51 9.25
CA ALA A 551 8.58 -1.92 9.04
C ALA A 551 10.08 -2.21 8.80
N VAL A 552 10.49 -3.46 9.00
CA VAL A 552 11.75 -4.00 8.46
C VAL A 552 11.42 -4.89 7.27
N ARG A 553 11.81 -4.49 6.07
CA ARG A 553 11.45 -5.16 4.80
C ARG A 553 12.67 -5.76 4.12
N TRP A 554 12.56 -7.04 3.81
CA TRP A 554 13.55 -7.78 3.02
C TRP A 554 12.97 -8.20 1.67
N LEU A 555 13.38 -7.49 0.61
CA LEU A 555 12.98 -7.79 -0.76
C LEU A 555 13.96 -8.77 -1.40
N TRP A 556 13.46 -9.89 -1.89
CA TRP A 556 14.22 -10.93 -2.58
C TRP A 556 13.80 -11.02 -4.04
N LYS A 557 14.79 -10.96 -4.94
CA LYS A 557 14.59 -11.16 -6.38
C LYS A 557 15.12 -12.51 -6.82
N VAL A 558 14.31 -13.24 -7.58
CA VAL A 558 14.64 -14.54 -8.14
C VAL A 558 15.19 -14.38 -9.56
N TYR A 559 16.40 -14.86 -9.80
CA TYR A 559 17.00 -14.91 -11.13
C TYR A 559 17.08 -16.35 -11.59
N ARG A 560 16.34 -16.68 -12.66
CA ARG A 560 16.33 -18.02 -13.26
C ARG A 560 17.41 -18.20 -14.32
N GLU A 561 17.68 -19.45 -14.63
CA GLU A 561 18.49 -19.84 -15.78
C GLU A 561 17.80 -19.47 -17.11
N ARG A 562 18.55 -19.46 -18.22
CA ARG A 562 18.01 -19.07 -19.53
C ARG A 562 16.90 -19.99 -20.03
N ASP A 563 16.88 -21.23 -19.57
CA ASP A 563 15.85 -22.21 -19.90
C ASP A 563 14.58 -22.07 -19.02
N GLY A 564 14.61 -21.17 -18.03
CA GLY A 564 13.53 -20.91 -17.09
C GLY A 564 13.28 -21.99 -16.04
N LYS A 565 14.03 -23.11 -16.06
CA LYS A 565 13.75 -24.27 -15.19
C LYS A 565 14.47 -24.21 -13.86
N GLY A 566 15.70 -23.71 -13.84
CA GLY A 566 16.53 -23.61 -12.62
C GLY A 566 16.51 -22.22 -11.98
N VAL A 567 16.70 -22.15 -10.66
CA VAL A 567 17.03 -20.90 -9.95
C VAL A 567 18.55 -20.71 -10.03
N ARG A 568 19.01 -19.70 -10.77
CA ARG A 568 20.44 -19.39 -10.85
C ARG A 568 20.92 -18.76 -9.54
N ARG A 569 20.20 -17.74 -9.06
CA ARG A 569 20.49 -17.07 -7.79
C ARG A 569 19.26 -16.35 -7.25
N VAL A 570 19.26 -16.10 -5.95
CA VAL A 570 18.37 -15.14 -5.29
C VAL A 570 19.23 -13.98 -4.76
N THR A 571 18.70 -12.77 -4.74
CA THR A 571 19.40 -11.61 -4.14
C THR A 571 18.48 -10.89 -3.18
N GLY A 572 18.93 -10.69 -1.95
CA GLY A 572 18.22 -9.96 -0.91
C GLY A 572 18.58 -8.47 -0.86
N GLU A 573 17.59 -7.65 -0.56
CA GLU A 573 17.73 -6.23 -0.26
C GLU A 573 16.94 -5.94 1.02
N LEU A 574 17.67 -5.80 2.13
CA LEU A 574 17.11 -5.44 3.43
C LEU A 574 17.03 -3.91 3.54
N THR A 575 15.86 -3.42 3.94
CA THR A 575 15.57 -2.01 4.19
C THR A 575 14.92 -1.89 5.57
N TYR A 576 15.29 -0.84 6.29
CA TYR A 576 14.86 -0.50 7.65
C TYR A 576 15.03 1.01 7.83
N ARG A 577 14.56 1.59 8.94
CA ARG A 577 14.66 3.03 9.17
C ARG A 577 16.11 3.49 9.28
N GLY A 578 16.50 4.48 8.48
CA GLY A 578 17.88 4.96 8.38
C GLY A 578 18.81 4.03 7.59
N SER A 579 18.27 3.05 6.84
CA SER A 579 19.09 2.23 5.95
C SER A 579 19.74 3.10 4.85
N PRO A 580 21.00 2.83 4.44
CA PRO A 580 21.64 3.52 3.33
C PRO A 580 20.88 3.42 1.99
N ARG A 581 19.97 2.45 1.87
CA ARG A 581 19.13 2.22 0.69
C ARG A 581 17.79 2.97 0.74
N GLY A 582 17.57 3.75 1.81
CA GLY A 582 16.31 4.40 2.12
C GLY A 582 15.48 3.59 3.11
N ASP A 583 14.52 4.26 3.73
CA ASP A 583 13.63 3.65 4.71
C ASP A 583 12.78 2.53 4.08
N ALA A 584 12.48 1.53 4.89
CA ALA A 584 11.58 0.46 4.49
C ALA A 584 10.19 1.03 4.15
N GLN A 585 9.61 0.50 3.09
CA GLN A 585 8.19 0.70 2.81
C GLN A 585 7.37 -0.10 3.82
N SER A 586 6.25 0.43 4.30
CA SER A 586 5.34 -0.35 5.16
C SER A 586 4.66 -1.48 4.38
N PHE A 587 4.15 -2.45 5.12
CA PHE A 587 3.32 -3.50 4.54
C PHE A 587 1.92 -2.94 4.31
N ASP A 588 1.63 -2.57 3.06
CA ASP A 588 0.28 -2.15 2.69
C ASP A 588 -0.52 -3.36 2.20
N CYS A 589 -1.71 -3.56 2.79
CA CYS A 589 -2.70 -4.53 2.32
C CYS A 589 -3.49 -3.96 1.13
N LEU A 590 -2.75 -3.62 0.07
CA LEU A 590 -3.24 -3.04 -1.17
C LEU A 590 -2.77 -3.88 -2.37
N LEU A 591 -3.50 -3.79 -3.47
CA LEU A 591 -3.16 -4.42 -4.75
C LEU A 591 -3.39 -3.45 -5.92
N GLY A 592 -2.89 -3.85 -7.09
CA GLY A 592 -3.25 -3.23 -8.37
C GLY A 592 -2.85 -1.75 -8.47
N GLN A 593 -3.76 -0.95 -9.01
CA GLN A 593 -3.54 0.47 -9.30
C GLN A 593 -3.35 1.30 -8.03
N GLU A 594 -4.02 0.95 -6.93
CA GLU A 594 -3.92 1.72 -5.69
C GLU A 594 -2.59 1.47 -4.97
N LEU A 595 -2.08 0.23 -4.97
CA LEU A 595 -0.71 -0.03 -4.50
C LEU A 595 0.33 0.76 -5.32
N ASP A 596 0.22 0.69 -6.65
CA ASP A 596 1.05 1.46 -7.59
C ASP A 596 1.01 2.97 -7.31
N HIS A 597 -0.17 3.50 -7.00
CA HIS A 597 -0.37 4.90 -6.67
C HIS A 597 0.31 5.25 -5.35
N HIS A 598 0.13 4.43 -4.32
CA HIS A 598 0.73 4.62 -3.01
C HIS A 598 2.26 4.63 -3.06
N GLU A 599 2.85 3.66 -3.78
CA GLU A 599 4.30 3.59 -3.97
C GLU A 599 4.86 4.82 -4.72
N ARG A 600 4.13 5.34 -5.72
CA ARG A 600 4.54 6.56 -6.46
C ARG A 600 4.55 7.78 -5.55
N GLN A 601 3.56 7.90 -4.66
CA GLN A 601 3.51 9.02 -3.73
C GLN A 601 4.68 8.98 -2.75
N ARG A 602 5.07 7.81 -2.25
CA ARG A 602 6.26 7.64 -1.39
C ARG A 602 7.57 7.96 -2.09
N CYS A 603 7.79 7.51 -3.33
CA CYS A 603 9.04 7.79 -4.04
C CYS A 603 9.27 9.29 -4.32
N THR A 604 8.23 10.11 -4.27
CA THR A 604 8.33 11.56 -4.49
C THR A 604 8.94 12.30 -3.28
N VAL A 605 9.10 11.62 -2.13
CA VAL A 605 9.55 12.19 -0.86
C VAL A 605 11.07 12.44 -0.80
N ALA A 606 11.89 11.72 -1.58
CA ALA A 606 13.33 11.63 -1.40
C ALA A 606 14.21 12.77 -2.01
N TYR A 607 13.72 14.01 -2.14
CA TYR A 607 14.45 15.07 -2.89
C TYR A 607 14.51 16.47 -2.31
#